data_AF-A0A7L2AC85-F1
#
_entry.id   AF-A0A7L2AC85-F1
#
_cell.length_a   1.000
_cell.length_b   1.000
_cell.length_c   1.000
_cell.angle_alpha   90.00
_cell.angle_beta   90.00
_cell.angle_gamma   90.00
#
_symmetry.space_group_name_H-M   'P 1'
#
loop_
_entity.id
_entity.type
_entity.pdbx_description
1 polymer ?
#
loop_
_entity_poly.entity_id
_entity_poly.type
_entity_poly.pdbx_seq_one_letter_code
_entity_poly.pdbx_strand_id
1 'polypeptide(L)'
;PRFPAPLWLQVTHLVIQRPKSFRFQPGDYVYLNVPAIAAYEWHPFSISSAPEQPETLWLHIRALGQWTNKLYEYFQQLELQGPEPDPPGKSWHWEQVG
;
A
#
# COMPACT_ATOMS: atom_id res chain seq x y z
N PRO A 1 15.06 13.61 10.49
CA PRO A 1 14.50 14.53 9.46
C PRO A 1 14.16 13.76 8.17
N ARG A 2 12.87 13.45 7.98
CA ARG A 2 12.37 12.87 6.72
C ARG A 2 12.22 14.04 5.75
N PHE A 3 13.16 14.18 4.82
CA PHE A 3 13.03 15.19 3.76
C PHE A 3 11.73 14.93 3.00
N PRO A 4 10.90 15.94 2.72
CA PRO A 4 9.74 15.74 1.86
C PRO A 4 10.26 15.23 0.51
N ALA A 5 9.68 14.11 0.05
CA ALA A 5 10.03 13.57 -1.24
C ALA A 5 9.79 14.67 -2.31
N PRO A 6 10.70 14.82 -3.29
CA PRO A 6 10.55 15.83 -4.32
C PRO A 6 9.17 15.75 -5.01
N LEU A 7 8.50 16.90 -5.16
CA LEU A 7 7.18 17.05 -5.79
C LEU A 7 7.07 16.43 -7.20
N TRP A 8 8.19 16.23 -7.90
CA TRP A 8 8.23 15.66 -9.25
C TRP A 8 8.11 14.12 -9.29
N LEU A 9 8.05 13.45 -8.13
CA LEU A 9 7.78 12.01 -8.03
C LEU A 9 6.66 11.74 -7.03
N GLN A 10 5.43 12.15 -7.38
CA GLN A 10 4.23 11.64 -6.70
C GLN A 10 4.14 10.13 -6.96
N VAL A 11 4.57 9.34 -5.99
CA VAL A 11 4.59 7.87 -6.04
C VAL A 11 3.90 7.33 -4.81
N THR A 12 2.91 6.47 -5.03
CA THR A 12 2.29 5.67 -3.97
C THR A 12 3.09 4.38 -3.81
N HIS A 13 3.63 4.15 -2.62
CA HIS A 13 4.22 2.88 -2.23
C HIS A 13 3.17 2.02 -1.54
N LEU A 14 2.66 1.01 -2.24
CA LEU A 14 1.62 0.12 -1.73
C LEU A 14 2.24 -1.20 -1.28
N VAL A 15 2.03 -1.53 0.00
CA VAL A 15 2.43 -2.81 0.59
C VAL A 15 1.17 -3.65 0.77
N ILE A 16 1.09 -4.77 0.05
CA ILE A 16 -0.04 -5.68 0.05
C ILE A 16 0.40 -6.99 0.71
N GLN A 17 -0.43 -7.56 1.58
CA GLN A 17 -0.17 -8.90 2.12
C GLN A 17 -0.24 -9.93 0.99
N ARG A 18 0.81 -10.73 0.87
CA ARG A 18 0.91 -11.76 -0.15
C ARG A 18 0.10 -12.98 0.27
N PRO A 19 -0.88 -13.46 -0.53
CA PRO A 19 -1.54 -14.72 -0.26
C PRO A 19 -0.53 -15.88 -0.31
N LYS A 20 -0.65 -16.87 0.60
CA LYS A 20 0.33 -17.98 0.73
C LYS A 20 0.54 -18.79 -0.56
N SER A 21 -0.47 -18.87 -1.40
CA SER A 21 -0.43 -19.59 -2.70
C SER A 21 0.01 -18.71 -3.87
N PHE A 22 0.22 -17.41 -3.66
CA PHE A 22 0.58 -16.48 -4.73
C PHE A 22 2.06 -16.61 -5.07
N ARG A 23 2.36 -17.03 -6.30
CA ARG A 23 3.72 -17.13 -6.85
C ARG A 23 3.85 -16.16 -8.03
N PHE A 24 4.95 -15.42 -8.06
CA PHE A 24 5.28 -14.48 -9.13
C PHE A 24 6.78 -14.54 -9.42
N GLN A 25 7.17 -14.10 -10.62
CA GLN A 25 8.55 -13.98 -11.07
C GLN A 25 8.94 -12.50 -11.21
N PRO A 26 10.24 -12.16 -11.17
CA PRO A 26 10.70 -10.81 -11.43
C PRO A 26 10.23 -10.33 -12.81
N GLY A 27 9.59 -9.16 -12.86
CA GLY A 27 9.00 -8.61 -14.09
C GLY A 27 7.51 -8.88 -14.26
N ASP A 28 6.91 -9.73 -13.42
CA ASP A 28 5.45 -9.93 -13.41
C ASP A 28 4.71 -8.67 -12.95
N TYR A 29 3.42 -8.62 -13.29
CA TYR A 29 2.51 -7.57 -12.89
C TYR A 29 1.25 -8.16 -12.24
N VAL A 30 0.57 -7.34 -11.44
CA VAL A 30 -0.75 -7.65 -10.87
C VAL A 30 -1.78 -6.66 -11.36
N TYR A 31 -3.02 -7.12 -11.48
CA TYR A 31 -4.16 -6.23 -11.66
C TYR A 31 -4.65 -5.76 -10.29
N LEU A 32 -4.69 -4.45 -10.11
CA LEU A 32 -5.19 -3.80 -8.90
C LEU A 32 -6.57 -3.20 -9.17
N ASN A 33 -7.52 -3.50 -8.28
CA ASN A 33 -8.81 -2.84 -8.20
C ASN A 33 -8.97 -2.25 -6.80
N VAL A 34 -9.34 -0.98 -6.75
CA VAL A 34 -9.58 -0.26 -5.50
C VAL A 34 -10.99 0.30 -5.56
N PRO A 35 -11.99 -0.39 -4.97
CA PRO A 35 -13.39 0.00 -5.10
C PRO A 35 -13.71 1.42 -4.63
N ALA A 36 -12.95 1.94 -3.66
CA ALA A 36 -13.08 3.32 -3.16
C ALA A 36 -12.72 4.38 -4.21
N ILE A 37 -11.97 4.01 -5.25
CA ILE A 37 -11.56 4.89 -6.35
C ILE A 37 -12.39 4.60 -7.59
N ALA A 38 -12.47 3.32 -7.98
CA ALA A 38 -13.22 2.84 -9.13
C ALA A 38 -13.63 1.37 -8.92
N ALA A 39 -14.92 1.14 -8.66
CA ALA A 39 -15.47 -0.18 -8.35
C ALA A 39 -15.28 -1.23 -9.44
N TYR A 40 -15.24 -0.81 -10.71
CA TYR A 40 -15.26 -1.73 -11.86
C TYR A 40 -14.04 -1.57 -12.79
N GLU A 41 -13.00 -0.87 -12.35
CA GLU A 41 -11.78 -0.65 -13.14
C GLU A 41 -10.59 -1.42 -12.55
N TRP A 42 -9.89 -2.17 -13.40
CA TRP A 42 -8.70 -2.95 -13.05
C TRP A 42 -7.50 -2.38 -13.80
N HIS A 43 -6.43 -2.08 -13.09
CA HIS A 43 -5.21 -1.51 -13.68
C HIS A 43 -4.00 -2.40 -13.42
N PRO A 44 -3.18 -2.70 -14.45
CA PRO A 44 -1.97 -3.51 -14.28
C PRO A 44 -0.82 -2.68 -13.69
N PHE A 45 -0.12 -3.25 -12.70
CA PHE A 45 1.09 -2.67 -12.11
C PHE A 45 2.17 -3.73 -11.92
N SER A 46 3.42 -3.39 -12.26
CA SER A 46 4.57 -4.26 -12.07
C SER A 46 4.86 -4.48 -10.58
N ILE A 47 5.16 -5.72 -10.23
CA ILE A 47 5.61 -6.08 -8.89
C ILE A 47 7.04 -5.60 -8.72
N SER A 48 7.28 -4.79 -7.69
CA SER A 48 8.59 -4.20 -7.40
C SER A 48 9.33 -4.90 -6.25
N SER A 49 8.63 -5.71 -5.45
CA SER A 49 9.24 -6.57 -4.43
C SER A 49 9.90 -7.80 -5.05
N ALA A 50 10.93 -8.32 -4.39
CA ALA A 50 11.59 -9.56 -4.78
C ALA A 50 10.69 -10.79 -4.48
N PRO A 51 10.71 -11.84 -5.31
CA PRO A 51 9.89 -13.04 -5.11
C PRO A 51 10.23 -13.81 -3.83
N GLU A 52 11.43 -13.60 -3.28
CA GLU A 52 11.89 -14.18 -2.02
C GLU A 52 11.23 -13.52 -0.80
N GLN A 53 10.59 -12.35 -0.95
CA GLN A 53 9.82 -11.74 0.14
C GLN A 53 8.55 -12.57 0.38
N PRO A 54 8.42 -13.24 1.55
CA PRO A 54 7.43 -14.29 1.72
C PRO A 54 6.02 -13.74 1.99
N GLU A 55 5.91 -12.59 2.65
CA GLU A 55 4.64 -12.13 3.24
C GLU A 55 4.06 -10.87 2.60
N THR A 56 4.82 -10.15 1.78
CA THR A 56 4.36 -8.88 1.20
C THR A 56 4.69 -8.75 -0.28
N LEU A 57 3.82 -8.03 -0.99
CA LEU A 57 3.99 -7.58 -2.36
C LEU A 57 4.08 -6.06 -2.34
N TRP A 58 5.11 -5.51 -2.98
CA TRP A 58 5.29 -4.07 -3.04
C TRP A 58 5.05 -3.57 -4.46
N LEU A 59 4.26 -2.50 -4.57
CA LEU A 59 4.00 -1.79 -5.82
C LEU A 59 4.43 -0.33 -5.69
N HIS A 60 5.13 0.17 -6.71
CA HIS A 60 5.47 1.59 -6.85
C HIS A 60 4.65 2.18 -7.98
N ILE A 61 3.62 2.96 -7.63
CA ILE A 61 2.65 3.50 -8.59
C ILE A 61 2.86 5.00 -8.73
N ARG A 62 3.22 5.46 -9.93
CA ARG A 62 3.39 6.88 -10.24
C ARG A 62 2.05 7.53 -10.56
N ALA A 63 1.79 8.70 -9.98
CA ALA A 63 0.63 9.54 -10.27
C ALA A 63 0.83 10.27 -11.62
N LEU A 64 0.41 9.63 -12.71
CA LEU A 64 0.58 10.11 -14.10
C LEU A 64 -0.74 10.20 -14.87
N GLY A 65 -1.83 9.70 -14.31
CA GLY A 65 -3.13 9.64 -14.97
C GLY A 65 -4.26 9.81 -13.97
N GLN A 66 -5.49 9.93 -14.49
CA GLN A 66 -6.68 10.21 -13.66
C GLN A 66 -6.85 9.19 -12.52
N TRP A 67 -6.70 7.90 -12.81
CA TRP A 67 -6.85 6.85 -11.80
C TRP A 67 -5.70 6.85 -10.79
N THR A 68 -4.44 6.95 -11.24
CA THR A 68 -3.28 6.92 -10.35
C THR A 68 -3.12 8.18 -9.50
N ASN A 69 -3.62 9.33 -9.97
CA ASN A 69 -3.71 10.55 -9.18
C ASN A 69 -4.71 10.39 -8.03
N LYS A 70 -5.91 9.86 -8.32
CA LYS A 70 -6.91 9.56 -7.28
C LYS A 70 -6.39 8.54 -6.27
N LEU A 71 -5.64 7.53 -6.71
CA LEU A 71 -4.97 6.58 -5.83
C LEU A 71 -4.01 7.28 -4.87
N TYR A 72 -3.18 8.17 -5.40
CA TYR A 72 -2.25 8.95 -4.59
C TYR A 72 -2.97 9.81 -3.56
N GLU A 73 -3.99 10.56 -3.96
CA GLU A 73 -4.79 11.40 -3.06
C GLU A 73 -5.51 10.58 -1.98
N TYR A 74 -6.11 9.45 -2.36
CA TYR A 74 -6.82 8.56 -1.43
C TYR A 74 -5.92 8.05 -0.31
N PHE A 75 -4.74 7.54 -0.65
CA PHE A 75 -3.80 7.04 0.36
C PHE A 75 -3.15 8.15 1.19
N GLN A 76 -2.93 9.33 0.61
CA GLN A 76 -2.50 10.50 1.40
C GLN A 76 -3.54 10.87 2.46
N GLN A 77 -4.82 10.86 2.11
CA GLN A 77 -5.89 11.16 3.07
C GLN A 77 -5.96 10.11 4.19
N LEU A 78 -5.79 8.82 3.86
CA LEU A 78 -5.73 7.76 4.87
C LEU A 78 -4.56 7.94 5.84
N GLU A 79 -3.36 8.28 5.34
CA GLU A 79 -2.18 8.47 6.19
C GLU A 79 -2.36 9.67 7.13
N LEU A 80 -3.07 10.71 6.68
CA LEU A 80 -3.41 11.88 7.50
C LEU A 80 -4.48 11.60 8.56
N GLN A 81 -5.35 10.60 8.35
CA GLN A 81 -6.39 10.24 9.33
C GLN A 81 -5.86 9.40 10.50
N GLY A 82 -4.60 8.93 10.44
CA GLY A 82 -3.96 8.14 11.49
C GLY A 82 -4.66 6.79 11.75
N PRO A 83 -4.03 5.85 12.49
CA PRO A 83 -4.80 4.78 13.08
C PRO A 83 -5.84 5.42 14.01
N GLU A 84 -7.10 4.97 13.91
CA GLU A 84 -8.18 5.39 14.81
C GLU A 84 -7.64 5.45 16.25
N PRO A 85 -7.83 6.57 16.98
CA PRO A 85 -7.37 6.64 18.36
C PRO A 85 -7.98 5.46 19.12
N ASP A 86 -7.14 4.69 19.82
CA ASP A 86 -7.56 3.58 20.66
C ASP A 86 -8.86 3.96 21.39
N PRO A 87 -9.91 3.12 21.36
CA PRO A 87 -11.12 3.41 22.09
C PRO A 87 -10.75 3.70 23.56
N PRO A 88 -11.28 4.78 24.16
CA PRO A 88 -10.89 5.19 25.51
C PRO A 88 -11.27 4.09 26.50
N GLY A 89 -10.31 3.23 26.86
CA GLY A 89 -10.54 2.13 27.80
C GLY A 89 -9.72 0.86 27.62
N LYS A 90 -8.92 0.68 26.55
CA LYS A 90 -8.04 -0.50 26.43
C LYS A 90 -6.60 -0.17 26.85
N SER A 91 -6.34 -0.37 28.14
CA SER A 91 -4.98 -0.41 28.68
C SER A 91 -4.30 -1.70 28.21
N TRP A 92 -3.33 -1.60 27.30
CA TRP A 92 -2.49 -2.74 26.93
C TRP A 92 -1.64 -3.14 28.13
N HIS A 93 -1.92 -4.29 28.73
CA HIS A 93 -1.09 -4.91 29.76
C HIS A 93 -0.12 -5.86 29.05
N TRP A 94 1.16 -5.52 28.99
CA TRP A 94 2.20 -6.46 28.57
C TRP A 94 2.55 -7.34 29.76
N GLU A 95 2.14 -8.61 29.72
CA GLU A 95 2.70 -9.63 30.60
C GLU A 95 3.79 -10.39 29.83
N GLN A 96 5.04 -10.15 30.23
CA GLN A 96 6.20 -10.90 29.78
C GLN A 96 6.08 -12.31 30.37
N VAL A 97 5.55 -13.25 29.59
CA VAL A 97 5.69 -14.69 29.91
C VAL A 97 7.13 -15.09 29.60
N GLY A 98 7.82 -15.53 30.67
CA GLY A 98 9.26 -15.79 30.70
C GLY A 98 9.73 -17.01 29.93
#